data_AF-A0A5J6MNI8-F1
#
_entry.id   AF-A0A5J6MNI8-F1
#
_cell.length_a   1.000
_cell.length_b   1.000
_cell.length_c   1.000
_cell.angle_alpha   90.00
_cell.angle_beta   90.00
_cell.angle_gamma   90.00
#
_symmetry.space_group_name_H-M   'P 1'
#
loop_
_entity.id
_entity.type
_entity.pdbx_description
1 polymer ?
#
loop_
_entity_poly.entity_id
_entity_poly.type
_entity_poly.pdbx_seq_one_letter_code
_entity_poly.pdbx_strand_id
1 'polypeptide(L)'
;MLHIVCTVLDWLGAGLTWITSREDLAAWVQAIGTLIAIAVAIAVPWWQHAKELDNRKVETRLKARSLAIAIYPALAGIRDTLRRVNHNLQQLQGQQISPAQLREAIPALIVVVPSVLNGSVHQIYLLGDEPASAVQALVGRVDRYNLELERIRDRIAANQSPHSAMAINSVSEAIEAFEGMAEEAIAAVAPIHDGKLPT
;
A
#
# COMPACT_ATOMS: atom_id res chain seq x y z
N MET A 1 7.02 26.36 -39.62
CA MET A 1 6.97 27.00 -38.29
C MET A 1 7.67 28.37 -38.24
N LEU A 2 8.78 28.62 -38.96
CA LEU A 2 9.45 29.94 -38.95
C LEU A 2 8.61 31.11 -39.49
N HIS A 3 7.80 30.92 -40.54
CA HIS A 3 7.01 32.00 -41.15
C HIS A 3 5.91 32.57 -40.25
N ILE A 4 5.36 31.79 -39.32
CA ILE A 4 4.30 32.24 -38.40
C ILE A 4 4.89 33.20 -37.34
N VAL A 5 6.15 32.99 -36.95
CA VAL A 5 6.83 33.83 -35.95
C VAL A 5 7.16 35.22 -36.52
N CYS A 6 7.59 35.32 -37.78
CA CYS A 6 7.85 36.60 -38.43
C CYS A 6 6.59 37.47 -38.57
N THR A 7 5.46 36.88 -38.96
CA THR A 7 4.21 37.65 -39.12
C THR A 7 3.65 38.18 -37.80
N VAL A 8 3.85 37.47 -36.69
CA VAL A 8 3.41 37.95 -35.37
C VAL A 8 4.30 39.11 -34.88
N LEU A 9 5.60 39.06 -35.16
CA LEU A 9 6.54 40.13 -34.81
C LEU A 9 6.29 41.43 -35.59
N ASP A 10 5.97 41.35 -36.89
CA ASP A 10 5.68 42.53 -37.71
C ASP A 10 4.37 43.23 -37.27
N TRP A 11 3.35 42.47 -36.87
CA TRP A 11 2.10 43.01 -36.33
C TRP A 11 2.30 43.68 -34.96
N LEU A 12 3.15 43.12 -34.10
CA LEU A 12 3.50 43.72 -32.81
C LEU A 12 4.30 45.03 -33.00
N GLY A 13 5.22 45.07 -33.97
CA GLY A 13 6.01 46.26 -34.29
C GLY A 13 5.17 47.43 -34.80
N ALA A 14 4.25 47.18 -35.74
CA ALA A 14 3.37 48.22 -36.27
C ALA A 14 2.40 48.77 -35.20
N GLY A 15 1.86 47.90 -34.34
CA GLY A 15 1.00 48.31 -33.22
C GLY A 15 1.73 49.15 -32.17
N LEU A 16 2.99 48.80 -31.84
CA LEU A 16 3.80 49.58 -30.90
C LEU A 16 4.09 50.99 -31.42
N THR A 17 4.45 51.15 -32.70
CA THR A 17 4.80 52.46 -33.28
C THR A 17 3.63 53.46 -33.31
N TRP A 18 2.40 52.96 -33.48
CA TRP A 18 1.19 53.80 -33.42
C TRP A 18 0.87 54.24 -31.99
N ILE A 19 1.04 53.36 -30.99
CA ILE A 19 0.81 53.68 -29.58
C ILE A 19 1.85 54.66 -29.04
N THR A 20 3.11 54.58 -29.48
CA THR A 20 4.18 55.50 -29.06
C THR A 20 4.04 56.93 -29.59
N SER A 21 3.17 57.16 -30.58
CA SER A 21 2.91 58.50 -31.13
C SER A 21 2.02 59.38 -30.21
N ARG A 22 1.47 58.81 -29.13
CA ARG A 22 0.75 59.52 -28.07
C ARG A 22 1.41 59.18 -26.73
N GLU A 23 2.28 60.07 -26.25
CA GLU A 23 3.10 59.87 -25.04
C GLU A 23 2.28 59.42 -23.82
N ASP A 24 1.10 59.99 -23.62
CA ASP A 24 0.20 59.63 -22.50
C ASP A 24 -0.39 58.21 -22.62
N LEU A 25 -0.61 57.72 -23.84
CA LEU A 25 -1.19 56.40 -24.08
C LEU A 25 -0.15 55.30 -23.88
N ALA A 26 1.11 55.58 -24.27
CA ALA A 26 2.23 54.64 -24.16
C ALA A 26 2.54 54.28 -22.69
N ALA A 27 2.58 55.27 -21.80
CA ALA A 27 2.84 55.04 -20.38
C ALA A 27 1.76 54.18 -19.71
N TRP A 28 0.49 54.37 -20.09
CA TRP A 28 -0.64 53.61 -19.55
C TRP A 28 -0.64 52.15 -20.02
N VAL A 29 -0.39 51.92 -21.31
CA VAL A 29 -0.28 50.56 -21.89
C VAL A 29 0.91 49.81 -21.27
N GLN A 30 2.03 50.50 -21.03
CA GLN A 30 3.20 49.90 -20.39
C GLN A 30 2.89 49.46 -18.95
N ALA A 31 2.22 50.29 -18.15
CA ALA A 31 1.86 49.96 -16.78
C ALA A 31 0.87 48.79 -16.68
N ILE A 32 -0.09 48.68 -17.61
CA ILE A 32 -1.01 47.54 -17.65
C ILE A 32 -0.32 46.28 -18.16
N GLY A 33 0.56 46.41 -19.15
CA GLY A 33 1.35 45.29 -19.67
C GLY A 33 2.21 44.64 -18.60
N THR A 34 2.86 45.44 -17.73
CA THR A 34 3.66 44.91 -16.62
C THR A 34 2.78 44.24 -15.56
N LEU A 35 1.63 44.83 -15.20
CA LEU A 35 0.68 44.21 -14.28
C LEU A 35 0.15 42.87 -14.78
N ILE A 36 -0.24 42.79 -16.07
CA ILE A 36 -0.70 41.55 -16.69
C ILE A 36 0.43 40.52 -16.73
N ALA A 37 1.66 40.93 -17.11
CA ALA A 37 2.80 40.02 -17.16
C ALA A 37 3.10 39.41 -15.77
N ILE A 38 3.05 40.23 -14.71
CA ILE A 38 3.23 39.76 -13.33
C ILE A 38 2.08 38.82 -12.93
N ALA A 39 0.83 39.16 -13.25
CA ALA A 39 -0.32 38.32 -12.94
C ALA A 39 -0.22 36.94 -13.62
N VAL A 40 0.15 36.90 -14.90
CA VAL A 40 0.35 35.65 -15.66
C VAL A 40 1.52 34.85 -15.09
N ALA A 41 2.63 35.50 -14.72
CA ALA A 41 3.80 34.85 -14.14
C ALA A 41 3.50 34.14 -12.80
N ILE A 42 2.49 34.57 -12.05
CA ILE A 42 2.03 33.93 -10.81
C ILE A 42 0.94 32.88 -11.09
N ALA A 43 -0.03 33.22 -11.95
CA ALA A 43 -1.18 32.36 -12.21
C ALA A 43 -0.80 31.04 -12.89
N VAL A 44 0.15 31.07 -13.83
CA VAL A 44 0.56 29.87 -14.58
C VAL A 44 1.25 28.83 -13.69
N PRO A 45 2.29 29.16 -12.89
CA PRO A 45 2.89 28.21 -11.96
C PRO A 45 1.90 27.70 -10.91
N TRP A 46 1.01 28.56 -10.41
CA TRP A 46 -0.02 28.14 -9.46
C TRP A 46 -0.98 27.11 -10.05
N TRP A 47 -1.47 27.34 -11.28
CA TRP A 47 -2.32 26.39 -11.99
C TRP A 47 -1.58 25.08 -12.33
N GLN A 48 -0.31 25.17 -12.73
CA GLN A 48 0.54 24.00 -12.97
C GLN A 48 0.73 23.17 -11.70
N HIS A 49 1.01 23.82 -10.57
CA HIS A 49 1.17 23.13 -9.29
C HIS A 49 -0.15 22.48 -8.83
N ALA A 50 -1.28 23.17 -8.98
CA ALA A 50 -2.59 22.60 -8.67
C ALA A 50 -2.88 21.35 -9.52
N LYS A 51 -2.57 21.40 -10.82
CA LYS A 51 -2.73 20.26 -11.74
C LYS A 51 -1.77 19.11 -11.42
N GLU A 52 -0.53 19.44 -11.03
CA GLU A 52 0.45 18.43 -10.63
C GLU A 52 0.03 17.70 -9.36
N LEU A 53 -0.52 18.42 -8.37
CA LEU A 53 -1.09 17.83 -7.16
C LEU A 53 -2.24 16.86 -7.48
N ASP A 54 -3.12 17.22 -8.41
CA ASP A 54 -4.21 16.35 -8.85
C ASP A 54 -3.68 15.08 -9.54
N ASN A 55 -2.73 15.24 -10.48
CA ASN A 55 -2.08 14.12 -11.15
C ASN A 55 -1.38 13.18 -10.15
N ARG A 56 -0.68 13.73 -9.15
CA ARG A 56 -0.01 12.94 -8.09
C ARG A 56 -1.01 12.16 -7.25
N LYS A 57 -2.19 12.72 -6.95
CA LYS A 57 -3.27 12.00 -6.24
C LYS A 57 -3.78 10.83 -7.07
N VAL A 58 -4.02 11.04 -8.37
CA VAL A 58 -4.46 9.98 -9.28
C VAL A 58 -3.41 8.87 -9.38
N GLU A 59 -2.14 9.24 -9.56
CA GLU A 59 -1.03 8.29 -9.63
C GLU A 59 -0.89 7.48 -8.33
N THR A 60 -0.95 8.13 -7.18
CA THR A 60 -0.90 7.47 -5.87
C THR A 60 -2.04 6.48 -5.70
N ARG A 61 -3.26 6.85 -6.11
CA ARG A 61 -4.43 5.96 -6.09
C ARG A 61 -4.24 4.75 -6.99
N LEU A 62 -3.72 4.94 -8.20
CA LEU A 62 -3.47 3.84 -9.13
C LEU A 62 -2.40 2.89 -8.59
N LYS A 63 -1.34 3.42 -7.97
CA LYS A 63 -0.32 2.62 -7.28
C LYS A 63 -0.93 1.82 -6.13
N ALA A 64 -1.70 2.45 -5.25
CA ALA A 64 -2.40 1.79 -4.16
C ALA A 64 -3.29 0.63 -4.65
N ARG A 65 -4.07 0.88 -5.71
CA ARG A 65 -4.92 -0.16 -6.31
C ARG A 65 -4.12 -1.30 -6.93
N SER A 66 -3.06 -0.99 -7.68
CA SER A 66 -2.19 -2.01 -8.26
C SER A 66 -1.56 -2.90 -7.18
N LEU A 67 -1.16 -2.30 -6.07
CA LEU A 67 -0.62 -3.00 -4.92
C LEU A 67 -1.70 -3.86 -4.25
N ALA A 68 -2.90 -3.31 -4.01
CA ALA A 68 -4.03 -4.06 -3.46
C ALA A 68 -4.36 -5.30 -4.31
N ILE A 69 -4.42 -5.15 -5.64
CA ILE A 69 -4.62 -6.27 -6.58
C ILE A 69 -3.52 -7.34 -6.44
N ALA A 70 -2.27 -6.93 -6.27
CA ALA A 70 -1.15 -7.86 -6.12
C ALA A 70 -1.16 -8.61 -4.78
N ILE A 71 -1.49 -7.93 -3.66
CA ILE A 71 -1.43 -8.53 -2.32
C ILE A 71 -2.70 -9.28 -1.92
N TYR A 72 -3.87 -8.90 -2.45
CA TYR A 72 -5.15 -9.51 -2.09
C TYR A 72 -5.15 -11.05 -2.18
N PRO A 73 -4.71 -11.68 -3.29
CA PRO A 73 -4.66 -13.15 -3.37
C PRO A 73 -3.68 -13.77 -2.36
N ALA A 74 -2.61 -13.06 -2.00
CA ALA A 74 -1.67 -13.53 -0.99
C ALA A 74 -2.31 -13.54 0.41
N LEU A 75 -3.08 -12.50 0.76
CA LEU A 75 -3.82 -12.44 2.02
C LEU A 75 -4.90 -13.54 2.09
N ALA A 76 -5.66 -13.71 1.01
CA ALA A 76 -6.65 -14.80 0.90
C ALA A 76 -5.99 -16.18 1.07
N GLY A 77 -4.83 -16.40 0.45
CA GLY A 77 -4.06 -17.63 0.59
C GLY A 77 -3.58 -17.90 2.03
N ILE A 78 -3.18 -16.85 2.76
CA ILE A 78 -2.84 -16.96 4.19
C ILE A 78 -4.08 -17.40 4.99
N ARG A 79 -5.21 -16.72 4.82
CA ARG A 79 -6.47 -17.09 5.50
C ARG A 79 -6.86 -18.54 5.25
N ASP A 80 -6.84 -18.97 4.00
CA ASP A 80 -7.22 -20.33 3.64
C ASP A 80 -6.24 -21.36 4.24
N THR A 81 -4.95 -21.00 4.35
CA THR A 81 -3.95 -21.81 5.05
C THR A 81 -4.24 -21.88 6.54
N LEU A 82 -4.51 -20.75 7.20
CA LEU A 82 -4.86 -20.70 8.62
C LEU A 82 -6.09 -21.55 8.93
N ARG A 83 -7.13 -21.48 8.09
CA ARG A 83 -8.32 -22.34 8.22
C ARG A 83 -8.00 -23.82 8.13
N ARG A 84 -7.17 -24.23 7.16
CA ARG A 84 -6.73 -25.62 7.04
C ARG A 84 -5.94 -26.06 8.26
N VAL A 85 -5.03 -25.23 8.76
CA VAL A 85 -4.24 -25.56 9.94
C VAL A 85 -5.12 -25.65 11.18
N ASN A 86 -6.05 -24.71 11.37
CA ASN A 86 -7.03 -24.73 12.47
C ASN A 86 -7.86 -26.02 12.44
N HIS A 87 -8.39 -26.39 11.27
CA HIS A 87 -9.15 -27.63 11.10
C HIS A 87 -8.32 -28.86 11.47
N ASN A 88 -7.05 -28.93 11.03
CA ASN A 88 -6.15 -30.02 11.38
C ASN A 88 -5.86 -30.07 12.90
N LEU A 89 -5.66 -28.92 13.55
CA LEU A 89 -5.45 -28.85 15.00
C LEU A 89 -6.68 -29.31 15.79
N GLN A 90 -7.88 -28.94 15.36
CA GLN A 90 -9.11 -29.37 16.01
C GLN A 90 -9.29 -30.90 15.94
N GLN A 91 -8.93 -31.52 14.82
CA GLN A 91 -8.93 -32.99 14.69
C GLN A 91 -7.92 -33.65 15.65
N LEU A 92 -6.79 -32.99 15.89
CA LEU A 92 -5.70 -33.45 16.73
C LEU A 92 -6.00 -33.28 18.24
N GLN A 93 -6.72 -32.23 18.65
CA GLN A 93 -7.10 -31.99 20.06
C GLN A 93 -7.97 -33.10 20.65
N GLY A 94 -8.70 -33.85 19.82
CA GLY A 94 -9.51 -35.00 20.26
C GLY A 94 -8.70 -36.28 20.53
N GLN A 95 -7.38 -36.29 20.28
CA GLN A 95 -6.54 -37.49 20.36
C GLN A 95 -5.39 -37.27 21.35
N GLN A 96 -4.98 -38.34 22.06
CA GLN A 96 -3.71 -38.32 22.79
C GLN A 96 -2.55 -38.37 21.80
N ILE A 97 -2.00 -37.20 21.46
CA ILE A 97 -0.91 -37.09 20.49
C ILE A 97 0.41 -37.46 21.16
N SER A 98 1.10 -38.46 20.61
CA SER A 98 2.47 -38.78 21.00
C SER A 98 3.45 -37.68 20.55
N PRO A 99 4.57 -37.46 21.27
CA PRO A 99 5.59 -36.49 20.87
C PRO A 99 6.14 -36.70 19.44
N ALA A 100 6.18 -37.95 18.96
CA ALA A 100 6.59 -38.28 17.60
C ALA A 100 5.59 -37.76 16.55
N GLN A 101 4.29 -37.98 16.78
CA GLN A 101 3.23 -37.46 15.91
C GLN A 101 3.21 -35.93 15.89
N LEU A 102 3.43 -35.29 17.05
CA LEU A 102 3.54 -33.83 17.11
C LEU A 102 4.71 -33.31 16.28
N ARG A 103 5.86 -33.99 16.32
CA ARG A 103 7.04 -33.63 15.51
C ARG A 103 6.76 -33.73 14.01
N GLU A 104 6.01 -34.74 13.58
CA GLU A 104 5.59 -34.90 12.18
C GLU A 104 4.53 -33.87 11.75
N ALA A 105 3.69 -33.42 12.68
CA ALA A 105 2.65 -32.43 12.39
C ALA A 105 3.20 -31.00 12.27
N ILE A 106 4.27 -30.63 12.99
CA ILE A 106 4.81 -29.26 13.02
C ILE A 106 5.04 -28.62 11.64
N PRO A 107 5.67 -29.29 10.66
CA PRO A 107 5.87 -28.70 9.32
C PRO A 107 4.56 -28.30 8.64
N ALA A 108 3.47 -29.02 8.90
CA ALA A 108 2.14 -28.71 8.37
C ALA A 108 1.46 -27.53 9.09
N LEU A 109 1.98 -27.13 10.26
CA LEU A 109 1.51 -25.95 11.00
C LEU A 109 2.22 -24.66 10.57
N ILE A 110 3.32 -24.75 9.81
CA ILE A 110 4.06 -23.57 9.36
C ILE A 110 3.21 -22.79 8.35
N VAL A 111 3.02 -21.51 8.63
CA VAL A 111 2.29 -20.60 7.74
C VAL A 111 3.31 -19.84 6.92
N VAL A 112 3.37 -20.15 5.61
CA VAL A 112 4.30 -19.48 4.70
C VAL A 112 3.74 -18.11 4.31
N VAL A 113 4.47 -17.05 4.65
CA VAL A 113 4.16 -15.69 4.17
C VAL A 113 4.58 -15.59 2.70
N PRO A 114 3.66 -15.26 1.77
CA PRO A 114 4.02 -15.08 0.37
C PRO A 114 5.05 -13.95 0.18
N SER A 115 6.03 -14.17 -0.69
CA SER A 115 7.12 -13.22 -0.94
C SER A 115 6.63 -11.86 -1.45
N VAL A 116 5.44 -11.79 -2.06
CA VAL A 116 4.80 -10.53 -2.47
C VAL A 116 4.54 -9.63 -1.25
N LEU A 117 4.10 -10.18 -0.12
CA LEU A 117 3.86 -9.38 1.08
C LEU A 117 5.17 -8.85 1.65
N ASN A 118 6.21 -9.70 1.72
CA ASN A 118 7.53 -9.29 2.22
C ASN A 118 8.24 -8.31 1.28
N GLY A 119 8.16 -8.52 -0.03
CA GLY A 119 8.76 -7.64 -1.03
C GLY A 119 8.05 -6.30 -1.14
N SER A 120 6.77 -6.23 -0.78
CA SER A 120 5.98 -5.01 -0.83
C SER A 120 5.87 -4.28 0.50
N VAL A 121 6.53 -4.71 1.59
CA VAL A 121 6.44 -4.05 2.92
C VAL A 121 6.67 -2.55 2.84
N HIS A 122 7.67 -2.12 2.07
CA HIS A 122 8.00 -0.70 1.87
C HIS A 122 6.98 0.08 1.06
N GLN A 123 6.03 -0.58 0.40
CA GLN A 123 4.98 0.04 -0.42
C GLN A 123 3.60 -0.06 0.21
N ILE A 124 3.43 -0.90 1.25
CA ILE A 124 2.15 -1.09 1.95
C ILE A 124 1.56 0.23 2.45
N TYR A 125 2.38 1.22 2.80
CA TYR A 125 1.91 2.56 3.19
C TYR A 125 1.06 3.26 2.12
N LEU A 126 1.21 2.89 0.84
CA LEU A 126 0.41 3.43 -0.26
C LEU A 126 -1.07 3.06 -0.15
N LEU A 127 -1.41 2.02 0.63
CA LEU A 127 -2.79 1.61 0.88
C LEU A 127 -3.51 2.55 1.88
N GLY A 128 -2.78 3.41 2.58
CA GLY A 128 -3.29 4.20 3.70
C GLY A 128 -3.07 3.50 5.05
N ASP A 129 -3.24 4.26 6.13
CA ASP A 129 -2.78 3.87 7.47
C ASP A 129 -3.46 2.60 8.01
N GLU A 130 -4.79 2.50 7.87
CA GLU A 130 -5.57 1.38 8.38
C GLU A 130 -5.22 0.06 7.64
N PRO A 131 -5.35 -0.06 6.29
CA PRO A 131 -4.97 -1.29 5.60
C PRO A 131 -3.48 -1.61 5.76
N ALA A 132 -2.62 -0.59 5.80
CA ALA A 132 -1.20 -0.79 5.99
C ALA A 132 -0.87 -1.44 7.34
N SER A 133 -1.45 -0.91 8.42
CA SER A 133 -1.24 -1.43 9.76
C SER A 133 -1.80 -2.85 9.93
N ALA A 134 -2.98 -3.14 9.37
CA ALA A 134 -3.57 -4.48 9.42
C ALA A 134 -2.70 -5.53 8.72
N VAL A 135 -2.22 -5.22 7.49
CA VAL A 135 -1.34 -6.14 6.75
C VAL A 135 0.00 -6.33 7.46
N GLN A 136 0.63 -5.25 7.95
CA GLN A 136 1.90 -5.35 8.67
C GLN A 136 1.77 -6.11 9.99
N ALA A 137 0.67 -5.89 10.72
CA ALA A 137 0.38 -6.60 11.96
C ALA A 137 0.23 -8.10 11.69
N LEU A 138 -0.50 -8.49 10.64
CA LEU A 138 -0.65 -9.89 10.23
C LEU A 138 0.72 -10.51 9.89
N VAL A 139 1.50 -9.88 9.02
CA VAL A 139 2.82 -10.40 8.59
C VAL A 139 3.75 -10.57 9.78
N GLY A 140 3.92 -9.52 10.60
CA GLY A 140 4.80 -9.57 11.77
C GLY A 140 4.34 -10.61 12.81
N ARG A 141 3.03 -10.85 12.91
CA ARG A 141 2.48 -11.86 13.81
C ARG A 141 2.73 -13.28 13.28
N VAL A 142 2.57 -13.52 11.98
CA VAL A 142 2.90 -14.82 11.35
C VAL A 142 4.39 -15.13 11.50
N ASP A 143 5.27 -14.15 11.29
CA ASP A 143 6.71 -14.34 11.48
C ASP A 143 7.05 -14.74 12.92
N ARG A 144 6.47 -14.03 13.91
CA ARG A 144 6.65 -14.35 15.33
C ARG A 144 6.13 -15.74 15.67
N TYR A 145 5.03 -16.17 15.06
CA TYR A 145 4.48 -17.50 15.24
C TYR A 145 5.40 -18.60 14.69
N ASN A 146 5.91 -18.42 13.47
CA ASN A 146 6.83 -19.37 12.86
C ASN A 146 8.09 -19.55 13.72
N LEU A 147 8.63 -18.46 14.29
CA LEU A 147 9.74 -18.52 15.24
C LEU A 147 9.38 -19.30 16.52
N GLU A 148 8.15 -19.18 17.02
CA GLU A 148 7.73 -19.93 18.21
C GLU A 148 7.53 -21.42 17.90
N LEU A 149 7.00 -21.76 16.71
CA LEU A 149 6.94 -23.15 16.24
C LEU A 149 8.32 -23.79 16.13
N GLU A 150 9.31 -23.06 15.62
CA GLU A 150 10.70 -23.53 15.56
C GLU A 150 11.26 -23.81 16.96
N ARG A 151 11.00 -22.91 17.93
CA ARG A 151 11.40 -23.14 19.33
C ARG A 151 10.72 -24.36 19.93
N ILE A 152 9.43 -24.57 19.66
CA ILE A 152 8.70 -25.75 20.12
C ILE A 152 9.32 -27.02 19.51
N ARG A 153 9.58 -27.01 18.20
CA ARG A 153 10.24 -28.12 17.49
C ARG A 153 11.59 -28.47 18.13
N ASP A 154 12.40 -27.47 18.42
CA ASP A 154 13.73 -27.66 18.99
C ASP A 154 13.66 -28.18 20.44
N ARG A 155 12.67 -27.73 21.23
CA ARG A 155 12.39 -28.27 22.59
C ARG A 155 11.96 -29.73 22.58
N ILE A 156 11.11 -30.12 21.61
CA ILE A 156 10.69 -31.51 21.43
C ILE A 156 11.88 -32.37 21.03
N ALA A 157 12.74 -31.88 20.12
CA ALA A 157 13.96 -32.60 19.71
C ALA A 157 14.94 -32.83 20.88
N ALA A 158 14.96 -31.93 21.86
CA ALA A 158 15.77 -32.06 23.07
C ALA A 158 15.17 -33.02 24.14
N ASN A 159 14.01 -33.67 23.89
CA ASN A 159 13.28 -34.51 24.86
C ASN A 159 12.88 -33.79 26.17
N GLN A 160 12.71 -32.47 26.15
CA GLN A 160 12.51 -31.66 27.36
C GLN A 160 11.04 -31.40 27.74
N SER A 161 10.03 -31.93 27.05
CA SER A 161 8.63 -31.51 27.29
C SER A 161 7.67 -32.60 27.80
N PRO A 162 7.33 -32.58 29.10
CA PRO A 162 6.07 -33.13 29.62
C PRO A 162 4.82 -32.31 29.23
N HIS A 163 4.97 -31.20 28.48
CA HIS A 163 3.95 -30.16 28.30
C HIS A 163 3.39 -30.05 26.86
N SER A 164 3.41 -31.15 26.07
CA SER A 164 2.95 -31.13 24.66
C SER A 164 1.50 -30.66 24.49
N ALA A 165 0.60 -31.02 25.41
CA ALA A 165 -0.80 -30.61 25.37
C ALA A 165 -0.98 -29.08 25.55
N MET A 166 -0.19 -28.46 26.43
CA MET A 166 -0.24 -27.02 26.65
C MET A 166 0.26 -26.22 25.43
N ALA A 167 1.25 -26.77 24.71
CA ALA A 167 1.74 -26.17 23.47
C ALA A 167 0.72 -26.25 22.32
N ILE A 168 -0.09 -27.31 22.25
CA ILE A 168 -1.13 -27.43 21.21
C ILE A 168 -2.25 -26.42 21.43
N ASN A 169 -2.69 -26.24 22.69
CA ASN A 169 -3.73 -25.26 23.00
C ASN A 169 -3.27 -23.83 22.70
N SER A 170 -2.04 -23.46 23.07
CA SER A 170 -1.51 -22.12 22.77
C SER A 170 -1.34 -21.88 21.27
N VAL A 171 -0.97 -22.91 20.50
CA VAL A 171 -0.89 -22.83 19.04
C VAL A 171 -2.29 -22.68 18.44
N SER A 172 -3.29 -23.40 18.93
CA SER A 172 -4.68 -23.28 18.47
C SER A 172 -5.24 -21.87 18.68
N GLU A 173 -5.09 -21.33 19.89
CA GLU A 173 -5.50 -19.95 20.22
C GLU A 173 -4.80 -18.92 19.33
N ALA A 174 -3.50 -19.13 19.05
CA ALA A 174 -2.76 -18.25 18.16
C ALA A 174 -3.30 -18.27 16.72
N ILE A 175 -3.64 -19.45 16.19
CA ILE A 175 -4.17 -19.58 14.83
C ILE A 175 -5.55 -18.94 14.68
N GLU A 176 -6.43 -19.11 15.68
CA GLU A 176 -7.74 -18.46 15.68
C GLU A 176 -7.60 -16.93 15.64
N ALA A 177 -6.68 -16.38 16.44
CA ALA A 177 -6.37 -14.95 16.41
C ALA A 177 -5.84 -14.50 15.03
N PHE A 178 -5.01 -15.32 14.36
CA PHE A 178 -4.50 -14.98 13.03
C PHE A 178 -5.57 -15.02 11.95
N GLU A 179 -6.54 -15.93 12.05
CA GLU A 179 -7.66 -15.96 11.12
C GLU A 179 -8.44 -14.64 11.19
N GLY A 180 -8.70 -14.15 12.42
CA GLY A 180 -9.32 -12.82 12.63
C GLY A 180 -8.50 -11.69 12.01
N MET A 181 -7.18 -11.66 12.25
CA MET A 181 -6.29 -10.65 11.65
C MET A 181 -6.21 -10.73 10.13
N ALA A 182 -6.28 -11.94 9.57
CA ALA A 182 -6.26 -12.14 8.12
C ALA A 182 -7.57 -11.64 7.49
N GLU A 183 -8.72 -11.89 8.11
CA GLU A 183 -10.00 -11.35 7.66
C GLU A 183 -10.05 -9.82 7.78
N GLU A 184 -9.51 -9.25 8.87
CA GLU A 184 -9.38 -7.80 9.04
C GLU A 184 -8.51 -7.17 7.94
N ALA A 185 -7.34 -7.74 7.66
CA ALA A 185 -6.46 -7.28 6.59
C ALA A 185 -7.12 -7.38 5.21
N ILE A 186 -7.84 -8.47 4.92
CA ILE A 186 -8.59 -8.65 3.67
C ILE A 186 -9.72 -7.60 3.58
N ALA A 187 -10.47 -7.39 4.66
CA ALA A 187 -11.56 -6.42 4.70
C ALA A 187 -11.07 -4.98 4.51
N ALA A 188 -9.91 -4.63 5.07
CA ALA A 188 -9.30 -3.31 4.91
C ALA A 188 -8.77 -3.08 3.48
N VAL A 189 -8.22 -4.12 2.82
CA VAL A 189 -7.68 -4.02 1.46
C VAL A 189 -8.76 -4.13 0.37
N ALA A 190 -9.86 -4.84 0.63
CA ALA A 190 -10.95 -5.08 -0.32
C ALA A 190 -11.52 -3.80 -0.98
N PRO A 191 -11.82 -2.70 -0.26
CA PRO A 191 -12.30 -1.47 -0.88
C PRO A 191 -11.33 -0.92 -1.93
N ILE A 192 -10.03 -0.93 -1.65
CA ILE A 192 -8.98 -0.41 -2.53
C ILE A 192 -8.85 -1.30 -3.77
N HIS A 193 -8.87 -2.62 -3.57
CA HIS A 193 -8.91 -3.62 -4.63
C HIS A 193 -10.09 -3.37 -5.60
N ASP A 194 -11.28 -3.15 -5.05
CA ASP A 194 -12.52 -2.91 -5.80
C ASP A 194 -12.58 -1.50 -6.41
N GLY A 195 -11.58 -0.66 -6.15
CA GLY A 195 -11.49 0.71 -6.67
C GLY A 195 -12.30 1.74 -5.88
N LYS A 196 -12.88 1.35 -4.74
CA LYS A 196 -13.48 2.29 -3.77
C LYS A 196 -12.35 3.09 -3.12
N LEU A 197 -12.58 4.39 -2.97
CA LEU A 197 -11.63 5.28 -2.32
C LEU A 197 -11.62 5.00 -0.81
N PRO A 198 -10.45 4.92 -0.16
CA PRO A 198 -10.39 5.18 1.27
C PRO A 198 -10.83 6.63 1.48
N THR A 199 -11.89 6.83 2.27
CA THR A 199 -12.41 8.15 2.64
C THR A 199 -11.47 8.88 3.58
#